data_AF-A0A956RJA9-F1
#
_entry.id   AF-A0A956RJA9-F1
#
_cell.length_a   1.000
_cell.length_b   1.000
_cell.length_c   1.000
_cell.angle_alpha   90.00
_cell.angle_beta   90.00
_cell.angle_gamma   90.00
#
_symmetry.space_group_name_H-M   'P 1'
#
loop_
_entity.id
_entity.type
_entity.pdbx_description
1 polymer ?
#
loop_
_entity_poly.entity_id
_entity_poly.type
_entity_poly.pdbx_seq_one_letter_code
_entity_poly.pdbx_strand_id
1 'polypeptide(L)'
;MANSWLGEHRNSASHLFQVIREKRGMNYGDYSYIEAFPQGGWRQMPPSNVGRRAQLFEVWIRTLPNDKAVFALRAALRELDALIERGMTPEEFELTRAFLRKYALHFADTTSSRLGYAIDDRFYGLDASHLERFRAVMDELTLEEVNAAIRTHLQSQNLKIAIVTGDPERLAKQLTSGQPTPITYDAPKPASVMAEDESIARYPLSIQPGDIRTVQVDEMFQR
;
A
#
# COMPACT_ATOMS: atom_id res chain seq x y z
N MET A 1 -12.27 -1.71 -1.88
CA MET A 1 -11.99 -2.35 -3.18
C MET A 1 -10.57 -2.05 -3.64
N ALA A 2 -10.27 -0.84 -4.13
CA ALA A 2 -8.96 -0.47 -4.68
C ALA A 2 -7.78 -0.76 -3.73
N ASN A 3 -7.91 -0.41 -2.45
CA ASN A 3 -6.87 -0.71 -1.44
C ASN A 3 -6.56 -2.20 -1.32
N SER A 4 -7.59 -3.05 -1.36
CA SER A 4 -7.44 -4.50 -1.22
C SER A 4 -6.71 -5.10 -2.43
N TRP A 5 -7.07 -4.63 -3.63
CA TRP A 5 -6.35 -4.98 -4.86
C TRP A 5 -4.90 -4.50 -4.81
N LEU A 6 -4.66 -3.24 -4.46
CA LEU A 6 -3.33 -2.63 -4.49
C LEU A 6 -2.38 -3.32 -3.49
N GLY A 7 -2.81 -3.53 -2.24
CA GLY A 7 -1.92 -3.97 -1.18
C GLY A 7 -2.62 -4.48 0.08
N GLU A 8 -3.64 -5.35 -0.03
CA GLU A 8 -4.29 -5.94 1.16
C GLU A 8 -3.28 -6.55 2.14
N HIS A 9 -3.49 -6.31 3.44
CA HIS A 9 -2.52 -6.68 4.47
C HIS A 9 -2.26 -8.18 4.48
N ARG A 10 -0.98 -8.55 4.31
CA ARG A 10 -0.53 -9.96 4.30
C ARG A 10 -1.28 -10.84 3.29
N ASN A 11 -1.79 -10.25 2.20
CA ASN A 11 -2.42 -10.99 1.12
C ASN A 11 -1.43 -11.14 -0.05
N SER A 12 -1.05 -12.40 -0.35
CA SER A 12 -0.14 -12.70 -1.45
C SER A 12 -0.74 -12.46 -2.83
N ALA A 13 -2.07 -12.33 -2.95
CA ALA A 13 -2.73 -12.04 -4.23
C ALA A 13 -2.75 -10.54 -4.57
N SER A 14 -2.35 -9.66 -3.66
CA SER A 14 -2.35 -8.21 -3.89
C SER A 14 -1.32 -7.78 -4.94
N HIS A 15 -1.61 -6.69 -5.63
CA HIS A 15 -0.84 -6.22 -6.78
C HIS A 15 0.61 -5.87 -6.42
N LEU A 16 0.83 -5.08 -5.36
CA LEU A 16 2.18 -4.71 -4.92
C LEU A 16 2.99 -5.94 -4.47
N PHE A 17 2.35 -6.91 -3.81
CA PHE A 17 3.00 -8.19 -3.49
C PHE A 17 3.45 -8.90 -4.77
N GLN A 18 2.60 -8.98 -5.79
CA GLN A 18 2.95 -9.63 -7.05
C GLN A 18 4.10 -8.92 -7.78
N VAL A 19 4.07 -7.59 -7.82
CA VAL A 19 5.07 -6.78 -8.52
C VAL A 19 6.42 -6.78 -7.81
N ILE A 20 6.45 -6.49 -6.51
CA ILE A 20 7.71 -6.24 -5.77
C ILE A 20 8.25 -7.53 -5.15
N ARG A 21 7.39 -8.35 -4.55
CA ARG A 21 7.79 -9.60 -3.91
C ARG A 21 7.82 -10.79 -4.86
N GLU A 22 6.72 -11.15 -5.51
CA GLU A 22 6.61 -12.41 -6.24
C GLU A 22 7.54 -12.44 -7.47
N LYS A 23 7.39 -11.45 -8.36
CA LYS A 23 8.20 -11.37 -9.58
C LYS A 23 9.68 -11.16 -9.29
N ARG A 24 10.02 -10.41 -8.23
CA ARG A 24 11.37 -9.84 -8.04
C ARG A 24 12.09 -10.28 -6.77
N GLY A 25 11.43 -10.96 -5.84
CA GLY A 25 12.02 -11.52 -4.62
C GLY A 25 12.67 -10.48 -3.70
N MET A 26 12.11 -9.26 -3.63
CA MET A 26 12.78 -8.17 -2.89
C MET A 26 12.62 -8.25 -1.38
N ASN A 27 11.45 -8.66 -0.90
CA ASN A 27 11.10 -8.65 0.51
C ASN A 27 9.98 -9.65 0.83
N TYR A 28 9.41 -9.55 2.04
CA TYR A 28 8.33 -10.40 2.55
C TYR A 28 6.91 -9.84 2.32
N GLY A 29 6.72 -8.82 1.50
CA GLY A 29 5.40 -8.35 1.07
C GLY A 29 5.27 -6.84 1.15
N ASP A 30 4.31 -6.30 0.43
CA ASP A 30 4.13 -4.86 0.25
C ASP A 30 2.64 -4.57 0.31
N TYR A 31 2.24 -3.56 1.07
CA TYR A 31 0.86 -3.34 1.46
C TYR A 31 0.43 -1.88 1.23
N SER A 32 -0.87 -1.63 1.26
CA SER A 32 -1.43 -0.29 1.28
C SER A 32 -2.58 -0.21 2.28
N TYR A 33 -2.75 0.96 2.89
CA TYR A 33 -3.80 1.22 3.87
C TYR A 33 -4.50 2.53 3.55
N ILE A 34 -5.81 2.57 3.76
CA ILE A 34 -6.67 3.77 3.65
C ILE A 34 -7.10 4.30 5.02
N GLU A 35 -6.55 3.71 6.08
CA GLU A 35 -6.75 4.09 7.46
C GLU A 35 -5.50 3.75 8.27
N ALA A 36 -5.33 4.43 9.40
CA ALA A 36 -4.26 4.09 10.32
C ALA A 36 -4.42 2.65 10.84
N PHE A 37 -3.40 1.82 10.64
CA PHE A 37 -3.39 0.43 11.11
C PHE A 37 -2.35 0.24 12.24
N PRO A 38 -2.66 0.69 13.47
CA PRO A 38 -1.71 0.59 14.58
C PRO A 38 -1.40 -0.88 14.88
N GLN A 39 -0.11 -1.14 15.11
CA GLN A 39 0.42 -2.50 15.36
C GLN A 39 0.16 -3.48 14.21
N GLY A 40 0.03 -3.01 12.95
CA GLY A 40 -0.16 -3.86 11.77
C GLY A 40 0.91 -4.95 11.61
N GLY A 41 2.13 -4.73 12.11
CA GLY A 41 3.17 -5.76 12.19
C GLY A 41 2.81 -6.98 13.03
N TRP A 42 1.93 -6.82 14.02
CA TRP A 42 1.50 -7.86 14.98
C TRP A 42 0.06 -8.32 14.77
N ARG A 43 -0.69 -7.66 13.88
CA ARG A 43 -2.13 -7.89 13.67
C ARG A 43 -2.41 -8.40 12.26
N GLN A 44 -3.50 -9.14 12.13
CA GLN A 44 -4.05 -9.55 10.83
C GLN A 44 -5.15 -8.60 10.34
N MET A 45 -5.95 -8.06 11.26
CA MET A 45 -7.03 -7.11 10.98
C MET A 45 -6.82 -5.80 11.73
N PRO A 46 -7.30 -4.65 11.20
CA PRO A 46 -7.34 -3.40 11.93
C PRO A 46 -8.00 -3.59 13.30
N PRO A 47 -7.41 -3.06 14.39
CA PRO A 47 -8.09 -3.06 15.68
C PRO A 47 -9.30 -2.12 15.65
N SER A 48 -10.31 -2.42 16.46
CA SER A 48 -11.37 -1.47 16.81
C SER A 48 -10.92 -0.50 17.90
N ASN A 49 -11.70 0.56 18.13
CA ASN A 49 -11.46 1.62 19.11
C ASN A 49 -10.19 2.45 18.85
N VAL A 50 -9.77 2.56 17.59
CA VAL A 50 -8.63 3.39 17.15
C VAL A 50 -9.07 4.47 16.16
N GLY A 51 -10.35 4.84 16.20
CA GLY A 51 -10.94 5.78 15.27
C GLY A 51 -10.24 7.14 15.25
N ARG A 52 -10.13 7.72 14.04
CA ARG A 52 -9.46 9.01 13.81
C ARG A 52 -10.38 9.98 13.08
N ARG A 53 -10.23 11.27 13.38
CA ARG A 53 -10.93 12.35 12.64
C ARG A 53 -10.41 12.52 11.20
N ALA A 54 -9.17 12.13 10.97
CA ALA A 54 -8.54 12.13 9.66
C ALA A 54 -7.80 10.80 9.48
N GLN A 55 -8.03 10.16 8.35
CA GLN A 55 -7.31 8.97 7.92
C GLN A 55 -6.25 9.34 6.90
N LEU A 56 -5.39 8.38 6.59
CA LEU A 56 -4.28 8.53 5.67
C LEU A 56 -4.34 7.42 4.62
N PHE A 57 -3.82 7.72 3.44
CA PHE A 57 -3.43 6.69 2.50
C PHE A 57 -1.92 6.46 2.62
N GLU A 58 -1.49 5.23 2.82
CA GLU A 58 -0.07 4.88 2.86
C GLU A 58 0.20 3.60 2.09
N VAL A 59 1.42 3.51 1.56
CA VAL A 59 1.99 2.30 0.96
C VAL A 59 3.17 1.88 1.82
N TRP A 60 3.15 0.63 2.28
CA TRP A 60 4.19 0.07 3.11
C TRP A 60 5.01 -0.96 2.34
N ILE A 61 6.23 -0.56 1.95
CA ILE A 61 7.23 -1.46 1.38
C ILE A 61 7.98 -2.11 2.53
N ARG A 62 7.99 -3.45 2.60
CA ARG A 62 8.73 -4.12 3.68
C ARG A 62 10.23 -4.06 3.49
N THR A 63 10.94 -4.27 4.61
CA THR A 63 12.39 -4.30 4.70
C THR A 63 13.04 -5.06 3.56
N LEU A 64 14.00 -4.41 2.92
CA LEU A 64 14.78 -4.89 1.79
C LEU A 64 16.24 -4.42 1.93
N PRO A 65 17.19 -5.00 1.19
CA PRO A 65 18.56 -4.50 1.10
C PRO A 65 18.65 -3.05 0.62
N ASN A 66 19.58 -2.25 1.17
CA ASN A 66 19.72 -0.81 0.87
C ASN A 66 19.84 -0.50 -0.63
N ASP A 67 20.50 -1.37 -1.40
CA ASP A 67 20.72 -1.21 -2.83
C ASP A 67 19.43 -1.37 -3.67
N LYS A 68 18.38 -1.99 -3.12
CA LYS A 68 17.08 -2.17 -3.79
C LYS A 68 16.05 -1.08 -3.45
N ALA A 69 16.34 -0.21 -2.48
CA ALA A 69 15.37 0.73 -1.93
C ALA A 69 14.78 1.69 -2.96
N VAL A 70 15.63 2.29 -3.79
CA VAL A 70 15.18 3.28 -4.78
C VAL A 70 14.41 2.61 -5.93
N PHE A 71 14.78 1.40 -6.33
CA PHE A 71 13.99 0.64 -7.30
C PHE A 71 12.61 0.28 -6.74
N ALA A 72 12.53 -0.22 -5.51
CA ALA A 72 11.25 -0.59 -4.90
C ALA A 72 10.32 0.61 -4.75
N LEU A 73 10.86 1.78 -4.35
CA LEU A 73 10.10 3.03 -4.32
C LEU A 73 9.57 3.40 -5.71
N ARG A 74 10.41 3.33 -6.75
CA ARG A 74 10.00 3.55 -8.14
C ARG A 74 8.90 2.58 -8.58
N ALA A 75 9.01 1.31 -8.20
CA ALA A 75 8.00 0.30 -8.51
C ALA A 75 6.65 0.65 -7.87
N ALA A 76 6.64 0.94 -6.57
CA ALA A 76 5.42 1.27 -5.84
C ALA A 76 4.74 2.53 -6.39
N LEU A 77 5.51 3.57 -6.70
CA LEU A 77 4.97 4.80 -7.29
C LEU A 77 4.41 4.57 -8.69
N ARG A 78 5.13 3.81 -9.54
CA ARG A 78 4.65 3.44 -10.87
C ARG A 78 3.32 2.68 -10.81
N GLU A 79 3.19 1.71 -9.90
CA GLU A 79 1.95 0.94 -9.75
C GLU A 79 0.80 1.79 -9.21
N LEU A 80 1.09 2.68 -8.26
CA LEU A 80 0.12 3.62 -7.74
C LEU A 80 -0.38 4.56 -8.84
N ASP A 81 0.53 5.13 -9.63
CA ASP A 81 0.19 6.02 -10.74
C ASP A 81 -0.58 5.28 -11.84
N ALA A 82 -0.19 4.05 -12.17
CA ALA A 82 -0.94 3.22 -13.11
C ALA A 82 -2.37 2.97 -12.63
N LEU A 83 -2.58 2.69 -11.34
CA LEU A 83 -3.90 2.55 -10.76
C LEU A 83 -4.70 3.85 -10.82
N ILE A 84 -4.09 5.00 -10.49
CA ILE A 84 -4.74 6.31 -10.53
C ILE A 84 -5.19 6.67 -11.95
N GLU A 85 -4.30 6.49 -12.93
CA GLU A 85 -4.54 6.86 -14.32
C GLU A 85 -5.56 5.93 -15.00
N ARG A 86 -5.38 4.61 -14.85
CA ARG A 86 -6.09 3.61 -15.64
C ARG A 86 -7.29 3.03 -14.90
N GLY A 87 -7.27 3.07 -13.57
CA GLY A 87 -8.23 2.35 -12.73
C GLY A 87 -8.00 0.84 -12.74
N MET A 88 -8.88 0.12 -12.08
CA MET A 88 -8.95 -1.35 -12.11
C MET A 88 -9.61 -1.82 -13.43
N THR A 89 -9.23 -3.02 -13.88
CA THR A 89 -9.94 -3.73 -14.95
C THR A 89 -11.19 -4.45 -14.43
N PRO A 90 -12.13 -4.88 -15.30
CA PRO A 90 -13.27 -5.71 -14.89
C PRO A 90 -12.85 -7.00 -14.18
N GLU A 91 -11.80 -7.66 -14.65
CA GLU A 91 -11.31 -8.92 -14.06
C GLU A 91 -10.73 -8.70 -12.67
N GLU A 92 -9.93 -7.64 -12.49
CA GLU A 92 -9.36 -7.25 -11.19
C GLU A 92 -10.47 -6.90 -10.19
N PHE A 93 -11.49 -6.18 -10.64
CA PHE A 93 -12.64 -5.82 -9.84
C PHE A 93 -13.42 -7.04 -9.38
N GLU A 94 -13.82 -7.93 -10.29
CA GLU A 94 -14.59 -9.11 -9.94
C GLU A 94 -13.83 -10.06 -9.01
N LEU A 95 -12.53 -10.27 -9.27
CA LEU A 95 -11.67 -11.09 -8.42
C LEU A 95 -11.58 -10.51 -7.00
N THR A 96 -11.31 -9.21 -6.89
CA THR A 96 -11.17 -8.52 -5.59
C THR A 96 -12.50 -8.48 -4.84
N ARG A 97 -13.61 -8.27 -5.54
CA ARG A 97 -14.97 -8.28 -4.97
C ARG A 97 -15.35 -9.64 -4.41
N ALA A 98 -15.09 -10.71 -5.16
CA ALA A 98 -15.32 -12.08 -4.71
C ALA A 98 -14.48 -12.44 -3.47
N PHE A 99 -13.23 -11.98 -3.42
CA PHE A 99 -12.38 -12.10 -2.24
C PHE A 99 -12.96 -11.34 -1.03
N LEU A 100 -13.24 -10.04 -1.18
CA LEU A 100 -13.71 -9.19 -0.08
C LEU A 100 -15.05 -9.64 0.49
N ARG A 101 -15.95 -10.17 -0.34
CA ARG A 101 -17.25 -10.69 0.11
C ARG A 101 -17.11 -11.79 1.18
N LYS A 102 -16.09 -12.64 1.04
CA LYS A 102 -15.77 -13.70 2.01
C LYS A 102 -14.90 -13.16 3.14
N TYR A 103 -13.92 -12.32 2.80
CA TYR A 103 -12.94 -11.78 3.73
C TYR A 103 -13.57 -10.93 4.84
N ALA A 104 -14.64 -10.19 4.53
CA ALA A 104 -15.38 -9.35 5.49
C ALA A 104 -15.87 -10.12 6.73
N LEU A 105 -16.10 -11.44 6.61
CA LEU A 105 -16.57 -12.26 7.73
C LEU A 105 -15.53 -12.37 8.84
N HIS A 106 -14.24 -12.21 8.54
CA HIS A 106 -13.13 -12.34 9.48
C HIS A 106 -12.88 -11.09 10.32
N PHE A 107 -13.55 -9.97 10.05
CA PHE A 107 -13.32 -8.72 10.80
C PHE A 107 -13.81 -8.87 12.24
N ALA A 108 -14.96 -9.52 12.47
CA ALA A 108 -15.64 -9.57 13.77
C ALA A 108 -16.01 -10.99 14.24
N ASP A 109 -15.00 -11.87 14.29
CA ASP A 109 -15.17 -13.29 14.64
C ASP A 109 -15.62 -13.52 16.10
N THR A 110 -15.34 -12.58 17.00
CA THR A 110 -15.67 -12.70 18.44
C THR A 110 -16.71 -11.67 18.89
N THR A 111 -17.44 -11.97 19.96
CA THR A 111 -18.36 -11.00 20.60
C THR A 111 -17.67 -9.69 20.98
N SER A 112 -16.42 -9.77 21.47
CA SER A 112 -15.62 -8.59 21.82
C SER A 112 -15.33 -7.73 20.59
N SER A 113 -14.91 -8.34 19.46
CA SER A 113 -14.68 -7.63 18.21
C SER A 113 -15.97 -6.97 17.68
N ARG A 114 -17.11 -7.67 17.75
CA ARG A 114 -18.42 -7.13 17.34
C ARG A 114 -18.82 -5.91 18.17
N LEU A 115 -18.62 -5.96 19.49
CA LEU A 115 -18.86 -4.81 20.36
C LEU A 115 -17.94 -3.63 20.00
N GLY A 116 -16.66 -3.90 19.75
CA GLY A 116 -15.71 -2.86 19.35
C GLY A 116 -16.14 -2.14 18.06
N TYR A 117 -16.56 -2.87 17.04
CA TYR A 117 -17.09 -2.27 15.81
C TYR A 117 -18.38 -1.47 16.04
N ALA A 118 -19.29 -1.95 16.90
CA ALA A 118 -20.50 -1.20 17.23
C ALA A 118 -20.20 0.11 17.98
N ILE A 119 -19.12 0.16 18.77
CA ILE A 119 -18.62 1.38 19.41
C ILE A 119 -18.04 2.32 18.34
N ASP A 120 -17.24 1.81 17.41
CA ASP A 120 -16.67 2.60 16.32
C ASP A 120 -17.77 3.17 15.40
N ASP A 121 -18.82 2.39 15.10
CA ASP A 121 -19.99 2.85 14.35
C ASP A 121 -20.63 4.08 15.01
N ARG A 122 -20.85 4.01 16.34
CA ARG A 122 -21.38 5.14 17.13
C ARG A 122 -20.43 6.33 17.14
N PHE A 123 -19.12 6.08 17.26
CA PHE A 123 -18.11 7.12 17.24
C PHE A 123 -18.09 7.89 15.92
N TYR A 124 -18.25 7.19 14.79
CA TYR A 124 -18.32 7.79 13.46
C TYR A 124 -19.72 8.30 13.08
N GLY A 125 -20.70 8.19 13.98
CA GLY A 125 -22.07 8.68 13.75
C GLY A 125 -22.83 7.87 12.70
N LEU A 126 -22.53 6.58 12.56
CA LEU A 126 -23.22 5.69 11.65
C LEU A 126 -24.51 5.17 12.29
N ASP A 127 -25.63 5.29 11.57
CA ASP A 127 -26.94 4.83 12.04
C ASP A 127 -27.13 3.30 11.92
N ALA A 128 -26.24 2.62 11.19
CA ALA A 128 -26.25 1.18 10.96
C ALA A 128 -24.81 0.62 10.97
N SER A 129 -24.71 -0.70 11.17
CA SER A 129 -23.42 -1.42 11.22
C SER A 129 -22.64 -1.24 9.92
N HIS A 130 -21.42 -0.69 10.00
CA HIS A 130 -20.58 -0.57 8.81
C HIS A 130 -20.17 -1.93 8.24
N LEU A 131 -20.01 -2.99 9.04
CA LEU A 131 -19.68 -4.33 8.53
C LEU A 131 -20.84 -4.95 7.74
N GLU A 132 -22.07 -4.71 8.19
CA GLU A 132 -23.26 -5.14 7.44
C GLU A 132 -23.38 -4.34 6.14
N ARG A 133 -23.21 -3.01 6.22
CA ARG A 133 -23.18 -2.14 5.03
C ARG A 133 -22.07 -2.54 4.07
N PHE A 134 -20.87 -2.84 4.56
CA PHE A 134 -19.73 -3.28 3.75
C PHE A 134 -20.11 -4.51 2.93
N ARG A 135 -20.72 -5.51 3.57
CA ARG A 135 -21.15 -6.74 2.91
C ARG A 135 -22.25 -6.50 1.87
N ALA A 136 -23.24 -5.64 2.18
CA ALA A 136 -24.30 -5.28 1.24
C ALA A 136 -23.76 -4.52 0.02
N VAL A 137 -22.88 -3.54 0.26
CA VAL A 137 -22.27 -2.72 -0.79
C VAL A 137 -21.45 -3.58 -1.76
N MET A 138 -20.85 -4.69 -1.33
CA MET A 138 -20.15 -5.59 -2.26
C MET A 138 -21.07 -6.19 -3.34
N ASP A 139 -22.39 -6.16 -3.17
CA ASP A 139 -23.34 -6.69 -4.16
C ASP A 139 -23.78 -5.63 -5.17
N GLU A 140 -23.71 -4.36 -4.78
CA GLU A 140 -24.21 -3.21 -5.54
C GLU A 140 -23.08 -2.40 -6.18
N LEU A 141 -21.88 -2.40 -5.57
CA LEU A 141 -20.73 -1.64 -6.02
C LEU A 141 -20.38 -1.98 -7.46
N THR A 142 -20.09 -0.94 -8.24
CA THR A 142 -19.71 -1.02 -9.66
C THR A 142 -18.23 -0.69 -9.89
N LEU A 143 -17.70 -1.12 -11.03
CA LEU A 143 -16.33 -0.78 -11.45
C LEU A 143 -16.16 0.73 -11.63
N GLU A 144 -17.16 1.37 -12.21
CA GLU A 144 -17.19 2.80 -12.52
C GLU A 144 -17.07 3.63 -11.23
N GLU A 145 -17.83 3.28 -10.18
CA GLU A 145 -17.76 3.94 -8.88
C GLU A 145 -16.39 3.77 -8.22
N VAL A 146 -15.80 2.57 -8.30
CA VAL A 146 -14.46 2.32 -7.76
C VAL A 146 -13.41 3.15 -8.48
N ASN A 147 -13.44 3.18 -9.81
CA ASN A 147 -12.51 3.96 -10.62
C ASN A 147 -12.72 5.47 -10.47
N ALA A 148 -13.96 5.92 -10.25
CA ALA A 148 -14.24 7.31 -9.90
C ALA A 148 -13.66 7.67 -8.52
N ALA A 149 -13.82 6.80 -7.51
CA ALA A 149 -13.26 7.00 -6.18
C ALA A 149 -11.72 7.02 -6.19
N ILE A 150 -11.08 6.13 -6.94
CA ILE A 150 -9.61 6.12 -7.15
C ILE A 150 -9.15 7.49 -7.65
N ARG A 151 -9.73 8.00 -8.75
CA ARG A 151 -9.33 9.29 -9.35
C ARG A 151 -9.61 10.49 -8.46
N THR A 152 -10.63 10.40 -7.60
CA THR A 152 -11.02 11.50 -6.70
C THR A 152 -10.13 11.56 -5.46
N HIS A 153 -9.72 10.41 -4.93
CA HIS A 153 -9.13 10.32 -3.60
C HIS A 153 -7.66 9.90 -3.57
N LEU A 154 -7.14 9.27 -4.62
CA LEU A 154 -5.74 8.84 -4.70
C LEU A 154 -4.92 9.78 -5.58
N GLN A 155 -3.68 10.02 -5.14
CA GLN A 155 -2.72 10.89 -5.80
C GLN A 155 -1.30 10.45 -5.41
N SER A 156 -0.30 10.85 -6.19
CA SER A 156 1.13 10.58 -5.91
C SER A 156 1.99 11.85 -5.85
N GLN A 157 1.41 13.02 -6.07
CA GLN A 157 2.16 14.26 -6.28
C GLN A 157 2.60 14.95 -4.99
N ASN A 158 2.07 14.58 -3.82
CA ASN A 158 2.38 15.23 -2.55
C ASN A 158 2.69 14.25 -1.39
N LEU A 159 3.30 13.12 -1.74
CA LEU A 159 3.62 12.07 -0.79
C LEU A 159 4.69 12.50 0.23
N LYS A 160 4.54 12.00 1.46
CA LYS A 160 5.61 12.00 2.48
C LYS A 160 6.23 10.61 2.50
N ILE A 161 7.53 10.56 2.22
CA ILE A 161 8.28 9.30 2.13
C ILE A 161 9.21 9.22 3.33
N ALA A 162 9.05 8.17 4.14
CA ALA A 162 9.92 7.86 5.26
C ALA A 162 10.66 6.55 4.96
N ILE A 163 12.00 6.58 4.99
CA ILE A 163 12.83 5.40 4.75
C ILE A 163 13.82 5.29 5.90
N VAL A 164 13.84 4.14 6.57
CA VAL A 164 14.87 3.81 7.56
C VAL A 164 16.02 3.14 6.82
N THR A 165 17.22 3.71 6.90
CA THR A 165 18.41 3.20 6.21
C THR A 165 19.66 3.32 7.08
N GLY A 166 20.60 2.40 6.88
CA GLY A 166 21.95 2.49 7.46
C GLY A 166 22.94 3.31 6.63
N ASP A 167 22.53 3.79 5.44
CA ASP A 167 23.39 4.56 4.52
C ASP A 167 22.61 5.75 3.92
N PRO A 168 22.32 6.79 4.73
CA PRO A 168 21.48 7.91 4.31
C PRO A 168 22.11 8.73 3.18
N GLU A 169 23.43 8.86 3.12
CA GLU A 169 24.13 9.63 2.09
C GLU A 169 23.99 8.98 0.72
N ARG A 170 24.22 7.66 0.62
CA ARG A 170 24.02 6.91 -0.62
C ARG A 170 22.57 6.98 -1.07
N LEU A 171 21.62 6.78 -0.15
CA LEU A 171 20.20 6.82 -0.47
C LEU A 171 19.78 8.20 -1.01
N ALA A 172 20.16 9.27 -0.33
CA ALA A 172 19.87 10.64 -0.76
C ALA A 172 20.41 10.91 -2.16
N LYS A 173 21.68 10.54 -2.42
CA LYS A 173 22.29 10.68 -3.74
C LYS A 173 21.53 9.91 -4.82
N GLN A 174 21.11 8.68 -4.54
CA GLN A 174 20.36 7.88 -5.52
C GLN A 174 18.97 8.47 -5.82
N LEU A 175 18.26 8.93 -4.78
CA LEU A 175 16.93 9.55 -4.91
C LEU A 175 16.96 10.81 -5.80
N THR A 176 18.02 11.62 -5.71
CA THR A 176 18.11 12.92 -6.43
C THR A 176 18.88 12.86 -7.74
N SER A 177 19.62 11.78 -8.02
CA SER A 177 20.52 11.71 -9.18
C SER A 177 19.82 11.69 -10.54
N GLY A 178 18.54 11.31 -10.59
CA GLY A 178 17.80 11.02 -11.82
C GLY A 178 18.33 9.80 -12.59
N GLN A 179 19.40 9.16 -12.13
CA GLN A 179 19.98 8.00 -12.79
C GLN A 179 19.07 6.78 -12.66
N PRO A 180 19.14 5.83 -13.61
CA PRO A 180 18.46 4.55 -13.45
C PRO A 180 19.00 3.79 -12.23
N THR A 181 18.12 3.14 -11.49
CA THR A 181 18.50 2.29 -10.35
C THR A 181 18.10 0.85 -10.61
N PRO A 182 18.77 0.12 -11.53
CA PRO A 182 18.40 -1.25 -11.89
C PRO A 182 18.65 -2.21 -10.73
N ILE A 183 18.04 -3.39 -10.82
CA ILE A 183 18.27 -4.50 -9.90
C ILE A 183 18.91 -5.68 -10.62
N THR A 184 19.56 -6.53 -9.85
CA THR A 184 20.16 -7.78 -10.33
C THR A 184 19.52 -8.98 -9.64
N TYR A 185 19.63 -10.13 -10.29
CA TYR A 185 19.08 -11.40 -9.82
C TYR A 185 20.16 -12.47 -9.86
N ASP A 186 20.15 -13.36 -8.87
CA ASP A 186 21.05 -14.53 -8.84
C ASP A 186 20.65 -15.58 -9.89
N ALA A 187 19.36 -15.61 -10.25
CA ALA A 187 18.79 -16.51 -11.25
C ALA A 187 18.11 -15.71 -12.37
N PRO A 188 18.14 -16.18 -13.62
CA PRO A 188 17.51 -15.50 -14.74
C PRO A 188 16.00 -15.34 -14.52
N LYS A 189 15.46 -14.16 -14.86
CA LYS A 189 14.03 -13.84 -14.84
C LYS A 189 13.45 -13.85 -16.25
N PRO A 190 12.12 -14.07 -16.39
CA PRO A 190 11.46 -13.97 -17.69
C PRO A 190 11.74 -12.62 -18.38
N ALA A 191 11.83 -12.62 -19.70
CA ALA A 191 12.10 -11.39 -20.48
C ALA A 191 11.08 -10.28 -20.22
N SER A 192 9.81 -10.62 -19.95
CA SER A 192 8.77 -9.68 -19.58
C SER A 192 9.06 -8.95 -18.26
N VAL A 193 9.62 -9.64 -17.27
CA VAL A 193 10.03 -9.04 -15.98
C VAL A 193 11.22 -8.12 -16.20
N MET A 194 12.20 -8.55 -16.99
CA MET A 194 13.39 -7.72 -17.29
C MET A 194 13.01 -6.43 -18.03
N ALA A 195 12.11 -6.51 -19.02
CA ALA A 195 11.61 -5.31 -19.72
C ALA A 195 10.82 -4.38 -18.79
N GLU A 196 10.02 -4.95 -17.88
CA GLU A 196 9.32 -4.19 -16.85
C GLU A 196 10.31 -3.49 -15.89
N ASP A 197 11.42 -4.16 -15.54
CA ASP A 197 12.47 -3.62 -14.69
C ASP A 197 13.18 -2.43 -15.32
N GLU A 198 13.43 -2.45 -16.63
CA GLU A 198 14.02 -1.31 -17.33
C GLU A 198 13.14 -0.05 -17.22
N SER A 199 11.82 -0.22 -17.30
CA SER A 199 10.84 0.84 -17.11
C SER A 199 10.84 1.34 -15.66
N ILE A 200 10.73 0.44 -14.69
CA ILE A 200 10.73 0.78 -13.25
C ILE A 200 12.04 1.48 -12.87
N ALA A 201 13.17 0.94 -13.32
CA ALA A 201 14.48 1.47 -13.01
C ALA A 201 14.65 2.91 -13.48
N ARG A 202 13.82 3.43 -14.40
CA ARG A 202 13.85 4.81 -14.92
C ARG A 202 12.66 5.65 -14.46
N TYR A 203 11.76 5.12 -13.64
CA TYR A 203 10.58 5.85 -13.18
C TYR A 203 10.98 7.13 -12.43
N PRO A 204 10.41 8.30 -12.76
CA PRO A 204 10.81 9.57 -12.16
C PRO A 204 10.32 9.66 -10.70
N LEU A 205 11.20 10.15 -9.81
CA LEU A 205 10.85 10.39 -8.40
C LEU A 205 10.59 11.86 -8.07
N SER A 206 11.09 12.79 -8.89
CA SER A 206 10.91 14.25 -8.71
C SER A 206 11.28 14.77 -7.30
N ILE A 207 12.20 14.10 -6.59
CA ILE A 207 12.69 14.49 -5.27
C ILE A 207 13.90 15.41 -5.42
N GLN A 208 13.85 16.62 -4.88
CA GLN A 208 14.99 17.52 -4.87
C GLN A 208 15.88 17.29 -3.63
N PRO A 209 17.19 17.59 -3.71
CA PRO A 209 18.07 17.51 -2.54
C PRO A 209 17.57 18.30 -1.32
N GLY A 210 16.94 19.46 -1.55
CA GLY A 210 16.38 20.29 -0.49
C GLY A 210 15.14 19.70 0.21
N ASP A 211 14.50 18.69 -0.38
CA ASP A 211 13.32 18.02 0.18
C ASP A 211 13.70 16.83 1.08
N ILE A 212 14.99 16.49 1.15
CA ILE A 212 15.49 15.37 1.94
C ILE A 212 16.00 15.86 3.28
N ARG A 213 15.43 15.30 4.36
CA ARG A 213 15.91 15.49 5.73
C ARG A 213 16.32 14.15 6.31
N THR A 214 17.58 14.04 6.71
CA THR A 214 18.08 12.93 7.52
C THR A 214 17.90 13.26 9.00
N VAL A 215 17.36 12.33 9.77
CA VAL A 215 17.20 12.43 11.22
C VAL A 215 17.76 11.16 11.83
N GLN A 216 18.58 11.31 12.88
CA GLN A 216 19.14 10.16 13.58
C GLN A 216 18.05 9.45 14.38
N VAL A 217 18.11 8.12 14.45
CA VAL A 217 17.09 7.31 15.16
C VAL A 217 16.98 7.72 16.63
N ASP A 218 18.11 8.03 17.27
CA ASP A 218 18.17 8.45 18.68
C ASP A 218 17.47 9.80 18.95
N GLU A 219 17.19 10.59 17.90
CA GLU A 219 16.47 11.87 17.99
C GLU A 219 14.96 11.72 17.74
N MET A 220 14.51 10.56 17.22
CA MET A 220 13.10 10.35 16.83
C MET A 220 12.19 9.98 18.01
N PHE A 221 12.73 9.33 19.03
CA PHE A 221 11.96 8.84 20.17
C PHE A 221 12.17 9.76 21.38
N GLN A 222 11.07 10.17 22.01
CA GLN A 222 11.15 10.79 23.34
C GLN A 222 11.72 9.76 24.32
N ARG A 223 12.72 10.18 25.09
CA ARG A 223 13.30 9.37 26.18
C ARG A 223 12.35 9.29 27.37
#